data_AF-A0A662BPL9-F1
#
_entry.id   AF-A0A662BPL9-F1
#
_cell.length_a   1.000
_cell.length_b   1.000
_cell.length_c   1.000
_cell.angle_alpha   90.00
_cell.angle_beta   90.00
_cell.angle_gamma   90.00
#
_symmetry.space_group_name_H-M   'P 1'
#
loop_
_entity.id
_entity.type
_entity.pdbx_description
1 polymer ?
#
loop_
_entity_poly.entity_id
_entity_poly.type
_entity_poly.pdbx_seq_one_letter_code
_entity_poly.pdbx_strand_id
1 'polypeptide(L)'
;HLMEWFYSGLGGIYQDKKSVAYEELIIAPKPVGDLSWVKCSFNSPKGIISSKWKIEGNTFNLKIEIPENTVAQIIIPDNFKKSSCKVMELYSQKIIDVKIKDGVFKVTSGKYEIIAK
;
A
#
# COMPACT_ATOMS: atom_id res chain seq x y z
N HIS A 1 -1.21 -21.44 -7.34
CA HIS A 1 -0.80 -20.40 -8.31
C HIS A 1 -1.84 -19.28 -8.53
N LEU A 2 -3.13 -19.43 -8.17
CA LEU A 2 -4.12 -18.33 -8.32
C LEU A 2 -4.01 -17.23 -7.23
N MET A 3 -3.52 -17.59 -6.05
CA MET A 3 -3.41 -16.68 -4.90
C MET A 3 -2.47 -15.49 -5.17
N GLU A 4 -1.35 -15.73 -5.86
CA GLU A 4 -0.38 -14.69 -6.24
C GLU A 4 -1.03 -13.60 -7.11
N TRP A 5 -1.97 -13.98 -7.99
CA TRP A 5 -2.67 -13.06 -8.88
C TRP A 5 -3.71 -12.19 -8.17
N PHE A 6 -4.39 -12.71 -7.14
CA PHE A 6 -5.37 -11.94 -6.37
C PHE A 6 -4.70 -10.91 -5.44
N TYR A 7 -3.59 -11.30 -4.79
CA TYR A 7 -2.82 -10.40 -3.93
C TYR A 7 -2.14 -9.29 -4.73
N SER A 8 -1.55 -9.64 -5.87
CA SER A 8 -0.90 -8.67 -6.75
C SER A 8 -1.93 -7.81 -7.50
N GLY A 9 -2.99 -8.39 -8.05
CA GLY A 9 -3.96 -7.68 -8.88
C GLY A 9 -4.75 -6.61 -8.12
N LEU A 10 -5.56 -7.04 -7.14
CA LEU A 10 -6.52 -6.18 -6.46
C LEU A 10 -6.02 -5.66 -5.11
N GLY A 11 -5.29 -6.50 -4.36
CA GLY A 11 -4.63 -6.10 -3.12
C GLY A 11 -3.41 -5.20 -3.33
N GLY A 12 -2.81 -5.28 -4.52
CA GLY A 12 -1.63 -4.52 -4.87
C GLY A 12 -0.36 -4.95 -4.15
N ILE A 13 -0.28 -6.15 -3.58
CA ILE A 13 0.91 -6.62 -2.84
C ILE A 13 1.84 -7.36 -3.80
N TYR A 14 3.06 -6.87 -3.97
CA TYR A 14 4.08 -7.47 -4.82
C TYR A 14 5.42 -7.52 -4.10
N GLN A 15 6.18 -8.60 -4.29
CA GLN A 15 7.59 -8.63 -3.92
C GLN A 15 8.41 -7.93 -5.01
N ASP A 16 9.43 -7.14 -4.64
CA ASP A 16 10.38 -6.66 -5.64
C ASP A 16 11.15 -7.85 -6.26
N LYS A 17 11.40 -7.79 -7.57
CA LYS A 17 12.03 -8.89 -8.33
C LYS A 17 13.42 -9.28 -7.83
N LYS A 18 14.12 -8.37 -7.14
CA LYS A 18 15.45 -8.59 -6.58
C LYS A 18 15.43 -8.83 -5.07
N SER A 19 14.26 -8.77 -4.44
CA SER A 19 14.13 -8.91 -3.00
C SER A 19 14.19 -10.37 -2.56
N VAL A 20 14.96 -10.64 -1.51
CA VAL A 20 14.91 -11.91 -0.78
C VAL A 20 13.91 -11.76 0.37
N ALA A 21 13.02 -12.75 0.51
CA ALA A 21 12.07 -12.85 1.64
C ALA A 21 11.31 -11.55 1.97
N TYR A 22 10.86 -10.80 0.95
CA TYR A 22 10.13 -9.53 1.10
C TYR A 22 10.88 -8.43 1.87
N GLU A 23 12.22 -8.37 1.80
CA GLU A 23 12.99 -7.18 2.22
C GLU A 23 12.51 -5.88 1.55
N GLU A 24 12.17 -5.95 0.26
CA GLU A 24 11.59 -4.87 -0.51
C GLU A 24 10.23 -5.31 -1.06
N LEU A 25 9.20 -4.58 -0.65
CA LEU A 25 7.81 -4.79 -0.99
C LEU A 25 7.33 -3.64 -1.88
N ILE A 26 6.42 -3.92 -2.79
CA ILE A 26 5.68 -2.92 -3.54
C ILE A 26 4.20 -3.06 -3.18
N ILE A 27 3.58 -1.97 -2.74
CA ILE A 27 2.14 -1.83 -2.58
C ILE A 27 1.61 -0.90 -3.68
N ALA A 28 0.98 -1.49 -4.70
CA ALA A 28 0.40 -0.80 -5.85
C ALA A 28 -1.05 -1.25 -6.08
N PRO A 29 -2.01 -0.74 -5.30
CA PRO A 29 -3.44 -1.02 -5.49
C PRO A 29 -3.91 -0.63 -6.89
N LYS A 30 -4.77 -1.45 -7.49
CA LYS A 30 -5.37 -1.19 -8.79
C LYS A 30 -6.90 -1.23 -8.69
N PRO A 31 -7.55 -0.10 -8.31
CA PRO A 31 -8.99 0.00 -8.42
C PRO A 31 -9.39 -0.11 -9.91
N VAL A 32 -10.23 -1.09 -10.23
CA VAL A 32 -10.72 -1.38 -11.59
C VAL A 32 -12.24 -1.55 -11.57
N GLY A 33 -12.91 -1.04 -12.61
CA GLY A 33 -14.38 -1.06 -12.70
C GLY A 33 -15.05 -0.37 -11.51
N ASP A 34 -16.13 -0.97 -11.01
CA ASP A 34 -16.93 -0.47 -9.88
C ASP A 34 -16.41 -0.91 -8.49
N LEU A 35 -15.20 -1.48 -8.40
CA LEU A 35 -14.64 -1.88 -7.11
C LEU A 35 -14.34 -0.66 -6.24
N SER A 36 -15.19 -0.45 -5.23
CA SER A 36 -15.01 0.64 -4.26
C SER A 36 -14.13 0.25 -3.07
N TRP A 37 -13.79 -1.02 -2.87
CA TRP A 37 -12.90 -1.44 -1.79
C TRP A 37 -12.32 -2.84 -2.03
N VAL A 38 -11.13 -3.07 -1.48
CA VAL A 38 -10.50 -4.40 -1.40
C VAL A 38 -9.73 -4.52 -0.09
N LYS A 39 -9.69 -5.73 0.47
CA LYS A 39 -8.83 -6.10 1.60
C LYS A 39 -8.04 -7.35 1.25
N CYS A 40 -6.72 -7.25 1.33
CA CYS A 40 -5.80 -8.34 1.11
C CYS A 40 -4.76 -8.41 2.24
N SER A 41 -4.37 -9.63 2.61
CA SER A 41 -3.33 -9.87 3.60
C SER A 41 -2.54 -11.10 3.18
N PHE A 42 -1.22 -11.05 3.37
CA PHE A 42 -0.28 -12.07 2.96
C PHE A 42 0.67 -12.38 4.13
N ASN A 43 0.82 -13.66 4.45
CA ASN A 43 1.78 -14.11 5.46
C ASN A 43 3.14 -14.32 4.80
N SER A 44 4.05 -13.37 5.01
CA SER A 44 5.44 -13.51 4.58
C SER A 44 6.28 -14.17 5.68
N PRO A 45 7.49 -14.67 5.37
CA PRO A 45 8.42 -15.17 6.38
C PRO A 45 8.77 -14.13 7.46
N LYS A 46 8.61 -12.84 7.16
CA LYS A 46 8.88 -11.72 8.08
C LYS A 46 7.67 -11.29 8.91
N GLY A 47 6.49 -11.84 8.63
CA GLY A 47 5.24 -11.46 9.28
C GLY A 47 4.16 -11.07 8.27
N ILE A 48 3.09 -10.48 8.78
CA ILE A 48 1.90 -10.14 8.00
C ILE A 48 2.17 -8.89 7.18
N ILE A 49 1.85 -8.97 5.89
CA ILE A 49 1.76 -7.84 4.97
C ILE A 49 0.28 -7.63 4.67
N SER A 50 -0.25 -6.43 4.92
CA SER A 50 -1.66 -6.14 4.67
C SER A 50 -1.82 -4.90 3.79
N SER A 51 -2.80 -4.96 2.89
CA SER A 51 -3.22 -3.85 2.04
C SER A 51 -4.75 -3.83 1.98
N LYS A 52 -5.34 -2.76 2.52
CA LYS A 52 -6.77 -2.54 2.53
C LYS A 52 -7.04 -1.15 1.98
N TRP A 53 -7.71 -1.05 0.85
CA TRP A 53 -8.10 0.23 0.30
C TRP A 53 -9.61 0.35 0.12
N LYS A 54 -10.10 1.59 0.16
CA LYS A 54 -11.47 1.96 -0.18
C LYS A 54 -11.49 3.31 -0.88
N ILE A 55 -12.47 3.49 -1.76
CA ILE A 55 -12.79 4.72 -2.45
C ILE A 55 -14.13 5.20 -1.90
N GLU A 56 -14.15 6.43 -1.37
CA GLU A 56 -15.35 7.11 -0.88
C GLU A 56 -15.46 8.46 -1.58
N GLY A 57 -16.37 8.57 -2.55
CA GLY A 57 -16.45 9.74 -3.44
C GLY A 57 -15.13 9.92 -4.20
N ASN A 58 -14.47 11.06 -3.99
CA ASN A 58 -13.17 11.36 -4.60
C ASN A 58 -11.98 11.03 -3.69
N THR A 59 -12.20 10.33 -2.58
CA THR A 59 -11.14 10.02 -1.61
C THR A 59 -10.73 8.56 -1.70
N PHE A 60 -9.45 8.31 -1.93
CA PHE A 60 -8.83 7.00 -1.81
C PHE A 60 -8.16 6.87 -0.44
N ASN A 61 -8.61 5.90 0.36
CA ASN A 61 -8.04 5.57 1.67
C ASN A 61 -7.37 4.20 1.60
N LEU A 62 -6.07 4.13 1.89
CA LEU A 62 -5.26 2.92 1.91
C LEU A 62 -4.67 2.70 3.30
N LYS A 63 -4.97 1.55 3.88
CA LYS A 63 -4.39 1.05 5.13
C LYS A 63 -3.44 -0.08 4.83
N ILE A 64 -2.22 0.03 5.33
CA ILE A 64 -1.17 -0.96 5.13
C ILE A 64 -0.55 -1.38 6.45
N GLU A 65 -0.08 -2.62 6.49
CA GLU A 65 0.75 -3.17 7.56
C GLU A 65 2.00 -3.75 6.91
N ILE A 66 3.15 -3.21 7.29
CA ILE A 66 4.47 -3.60 6.78
C ILE A 66 5.23 -4.28 7.94
N PRO A 67 5.69 -5.53 7.78
CA PRO A 67 6.40 -6.25 8.83
C PRO A 67 7.77 -5.64 9.12
N GLU A 68 8.39 -6.07 10.21
CA GLU A 68 9.72 -5.60 10.62
C GLU A 68 10.78 -5.87 9.55
N ASN A 69 11.85 -5.06 9.56
CA ASN A 69 12.99 -5.18 8.64
C ASN A 69 12.57 -5.23 7.15
N THR A 70 11.53 -4.49 6.79
CA THR A 70 10.96 -4.43 5.45
C THR A 70 10.74 -2.98 5.04
N VAL A 71 11.03 -2.68 3.77
CA VAL A 71 10.74 -1.38 3.15
C VAL A 71 9.68 -1.58 2.09
N ALA A 72 8.63 -0.76 2.12
CA ALA A 72 7.54 -0.80 1.16
C ALA A 72 7.57 0.44 0.26
N GLN A 73 7.64 0.23 -1.05
CA GLN A 73 7.33 1.25 -2.05
C GLN A 73 5.82 1.29 -2.25
N ILE A 74 5.22 2.45 -1.99
CA ILE A 74 3.79 2.70 -2.19
C ILE A 74 3.61 3.43 -3.52
N ILE A 75 2.69 2.92 -4.34
CA ILE A 75 2.31 3.51 -5.62
C ILE A 75 0.81 3.81 -5.57
N ILE A 76 0.47 5.09 -5.57
CA ILE A 76 -0.91 5.56 -5.60
C ILE A 76 -1.50 5.32 -7.00
N PRO A 77 -2.76 4.87 -7.11
CA PRO A 77 -3.40 4.67 -8.41
C PRO A 77 -3.46 5.97 -9.22
N ASP A 78 -3.37 5.88 -10.55
CA ASP A 78 -3.21 7.04 -11.44
C ASP A 78 -4.30 8.12 -11.26
N ASN A 79 -5.54 7.68 -11.03
CA ASN A 79 -6.70 8.54 -10.77
C ASN A 79 -6.55 9.42 -9.51
N PHE A 80 -5.64 9.06 -8.59
CA PHE A 80 -5.38 9.75 -7.33
C PHE A 80 -3.92 10.23 -7.22
N LYS A 81 -3.11 10.20 -8.30
CA LYS A 81 -1.70 10.64 -8.25
C LYS A 81 -1.52 12.15 -8.16
N LYS A 82 -2.46 12.92 -8.72
CA LYS A 82 -2.44 14.40 -8.72
C LYS A 82 -2.99 14.99 -7.42
N SER A 83 -3.38 14.12 -6.51
CA SER A 83 -4.07 14.41 -5.28
C SER A 83 -3.13 14.75 -4.15
N SER A 84 -3.56 15.65 -3.25
CA SER A 84 -2.90 15.82 -1.97
C SER A 84 -2.99 14.50 -1.19
N CYS A 85 -1.84 14.01 -0.72
CA CYS A 85 -1.76 12.74 -0.01
C CYS A 85 -1.32 13.01 1.44
N LYS A 86 -2.10 12.49 2.38
CA LYS A 86 -1.77 12.51 3.81
C LYS A 86 -1.35 11.12 4.23
N VAL A 87 -0.16 10.98 4.80
CA VAL A 87 0.34 9.72 5.36
C VAL A 87 0.35 9.84 6.87
N MET A 88 -0.31 8.92 7.56
CA MET A 88 -0.38 8.86 9.02
C MET A 88 0.15 7.52 9.50
N GLU A 89 1.12 7.54 10.41
CA GLU A 89 1.55 6.34 11.11
C GLU A 89 0.62 6.09 12.30
N LEU A 90 0.03 4.90 12.35
CA LEU A 90 -1.06 4.60 13.28
C LEU A 90 -0.60 4.43 14.73
N TYR A 91 0.65 4.03 14.96
CA TYR A 91 1.21 3.84 16.30
C TYR A 91 1.55 5.16 16.98
N SER A 92 2.30 6.02 16.29
CA SER A 92 2.69 7.33 16.81
C SER A 92 1.63 8.40 16.58
N GLN A 93 0.54 8.08 15.86
CA GLN A 93 -0.52 9.00 15.42
C GLN A 93 0.05 10.25 14.72
N LYS A 94 1.26 10.14 14.18
CA LYS A 94 1.99 11.25 13.60
C LYS A 94 1.68 11.33 12.11
N ILE A 95 1.40 12.54 11.66
CA ILE A 95 1.33 12.85 10.23
C ILE A 95 2.77 12.95 9.74
N ILE A 96 3.10 12.15 8.74
CA ILE A 96 4.43 12.14 8.12
C ILE A 96 4.32 12.94 6.83
N ASP A 97 5.13 13.99 6.72
CA ASP A 97 5.36 14.65 5.44
C ASP A 97 6.26 13.75 4.60
N VAL A 98 5.68 13.13 3.58
CA VAL A 98 6.41 12.24 2.66
C VAL A 98 6.54 12.94 1.33
N LYS A 99 7.76 13.02 0.80
CA LYS A 99 7.99 13.53 -0.56
C LYS A 99 7.43 12.54 -1.58
N ILE A 100 6.30 12.90 -2.18
CA ILE A 100 5.64 12.09 -3.20
C ILE A 100 6.11 12.56 -4.57
N LYS A 101 6.62 11.62 -5.38
CA LYS A 101 7.02 11.86 -6.76
C LYS A 101 6.19 10.95 -7.66
N ASP A 102 5.36 11.51 -8.51
CA ASP A 102 4.44 10.76 -9.39
C ASP A 102 3.51 9.78 -8.64
N GLY A 103 3.05 10.15 -7.44
CA GLY A 103 2.26 9.25 -6.58
C GLY A 103 3.05 8.07 -6.01
N VAL A 104 4.38 8.10 -6.09
CA VAL A 104 5.27 7.07 -5.54
C VAL A 104 6.01 7.62 -4.31
N PHE A 105 6.07 6.80 -3.27
CA PHE A 105 6.88 7.06 -2.08
C PHE A 105 7.28 5.76 -1.38
N LYS A 106 8.15 5.85 -0.36
CA LYS A 106 8.59 4.69 0.43
C LYS A 106 8.24 4.88 1.91
N VAL A 107 7.87 3.80 2.56
CA VAL A 107 7.70 3.70 4.02
C VAL A 107 8.47 2.47 4.53
N THR A 108 8.85 2.49 5.80
CA THR A 108 9.49 1.37 6.48
C THR A 108 8.44 0.45 7.13
N SER A 109 8.88 -0.48 7.97
CA SER A 109 8.02 -1.27 8.83
C SER A 109 7.09 -0.40 9.67
N GLY A 110 5.83 -0.80 9.78
CA GLY A 110 4.84 -0.05 10.53
C GLY A 110 3.42 -0.21 9.96
N LYS A 111 2.48 0.47 10.62
CA LYS A 111 1.09 0.54 10.17
C LYS A 111 0.78 1.96 9.75
N TYR A 112 0.28 2.11 8.53
CA TYR A 112 0.03 3.42 7.94
C TYR A 112 -1.39 3.51 7.40
N GLU A 113 -1.97 4.69 7.51
CA GLU A 113 -3.16 5.10 6.77
C GLU A 113 -2.76 6.24 5.83
N ILE A 114 -3.09 6.07 4.55
CA ILE A 114 -2.78 6.98 3.47
C ILE A 114 -4.10 7.44 2.87
N ILE A 115 -4.28 8.76 2.77
CA ILE A 115 -5.49 9.38 2.24
C ILE A 115 -5.09 10.25 1.06
N ALA A 116 -5.58 9.93 -0.13
CA ALA A 116 -5.41 10.72 -1.35
C ALA A 116 -6.77 11.26 -1.83
N LYS A 117 -6.85 12.54 -2.21
CA LYS A 117 -8.08 13.24 -2.64
C LYS A 117 -7.96 13.97 -3.98
#